data_AF-A0A162K2B5-F1
#
_entry.id   AF-A0A162K2B5-F1
#
_cell.length_a   1.000
_cell.length_b   1.000
_cell.length_c   1.000
_cell.angle_alpha   90.00
_cell.angle_beta   90.00
_cell.angle_gamma   90.00
#
_symmetry.space_group_name_H-M   'P 1'
#
loop_
_entity.id
_entity.type
_entity.pdbx_description
1 polymer ?
#
loop_
_entity_poly.entity_id
_entity_poly.type
_entity_poly.pdbx_seq_one_letter_code
_entity_poly.pdbx_strand_id
1 'polypeptide(L)'
;MENHDKKLDAVIEKMQAALEGMWEQDPEFYAKYPMHFFTEAEEQAIRIVSDKWRLPDEYLYFLKHYVPESVTWSTDEYINLNIYGAKDLPQGQWGYDYNPVTNEAISDWPSNYLVIATDEGDPYCIDLSRGDTATYTAEHGTGTWDFSIAYDHLAQFLHSVLLPHSSEVWETDEEAQYRYYNVLITGEGSNKIKTLLFVKKTFSCDYSQAKAYVEEAPLLVYKGIDLGAAKIEAELKSIGADYEMRQISLNEFLSMVSGEQDANAGEVR
;
A
#
# COMPACT_ATOMS: atom_id res chain seq x y z
N MET A 1 2.59 -27.67 10.79
CA MET A 1 3.31 -26.50 11.34
C MET A 1 4.52 -26.17 10.50
N GLU A 2 5.54 -27.02 10.47
CA GLU A 2 6.86 -26.82 9.80
C GLU A 2 6.90 -26.32 8.33
N ASN A 3 5.80 -26.34 7.59
CA ASN A 3 5.73 -25.91 6.18
C ASN A 3 5.12 -24.51 5.99
N HIS A 4 4.32 -24.03 6.95
CA HIS A 4 3.78 -22.66 6.90
C HIS A 4 4.79 -21.66 7.47
N ASP A 5 5.43 -22.02 8.59
CA ASP A 5 6.48 -21.21 9.21
C ASP A 5 7.63 -20.92 8.22
N LYS A 6 8.07 -21.92 7.45
CA LYS A 6 9.10 -21.76 6.41
C LYS A 6 8.67 -20.86 5.24
N LYS A 7 7.38 -20.86 4.89
CA LYS A 7 6.86 -19.96 3.84
C LYS A 7 6.84 -18.52 4.34
N LEU A 8 6.43 -18.34 5.59
CA LEU A 8 6.45 -17.02 6.24
C LEU A 8 7.89 -16.50 6.36
N ASP A 9 8.83 -17.33 6.81
CA ASP A 9 10.26 -16.97 6.88
C ASP A 9 10.78 -16.52 5.49
N ALA A 10 10.47 -17.26 4.42
CA ALA A 10 10.93 -16.94 3.06
C ALA A 10 10.31 -15.65 2.49
N VAL A 11 9.03 -15.39 2.78
CA VAL A 11 8.39 -14.12 2.41
C VAL A 11 9.06 -12.97 3.15
N ILE A 12 9.42 -13.16 4.41
CA ILE A 12 9.98 -12.11 5.25
C ILE A 12 11.46 -11.84 4.97
N GLU A 13 12.26 -12.86 4.63
CA GLU A 13 13.60 -12.65 4.08
C GLU A 13 13.57 -11.79 2.82
N LYS A 14 12.57 -11.97 1.94
CA LYS A 14 12.36 -11.09 0.78
C LYS A 14 11.99 -9.67 1.19
N MET A 15 11.17 -9.48 2.23
CA MET A 15 10.86 -8.14 2.78
C MET A 15 12.12 -7.43 3.23
N GLN A 16 12.94 -8.13 3.99
CA GLN A 16 14.16 -7.59 4.58
C GLN A 16 15.16 -7.22 3.48
N ALA A 17 15.37 -8.09 2.49
CA ALA A 17 16.24 -7.80 1.35
C ALA A 17 15.73 -6.62 0.51
N ALA A 18 14.42 -6.50 0.29
CA ALA A 18 13.82 -5.38 -0.42
C ALA A 18 14.02 -4.07 0.35
N LEU A 19 13.78 -4.08 1.66
CA LEU A 19 13.96 -2.92 2.54
C LEU A 19 15.43 -2.50 2.68
N GLU A 20 16.36 -3.45 2.77
CA GLU A 20 17.81 -3.18 2.76
C GLU A 20 18.25 -2.54 1.44
N GLY A 21 17.78 -3.07 0.30
CA GLY A 21 18.03 -2.46 -1.01
C GLY A 21 17.43 -1.05 -1.15
N MET A 22 16.33 -0.76 -0.45
CA MET A 22 15.73 0.58 -0.39
C MET A 22 16.51 1.52 0.55
N TRP A 23 16.96 1.02 1.71
CA TRP A 23 17.80 1.76 2.67
C TRP A 23 19.15 2.18 2.06
N GLU A 24 19.76 1.35 1.22
CA GLU A 24 21.01 1.70 0.52
C GLU A 24 20.82 2.84 -0.49
N GLN A 25 19.61 3.04 -1.03
CA GLN A 25 19.32 4.06 -2.04
C GLN A 25 19.03 5.44 -1.44
N ASP A 26 18.38 5.52 -0.28
CA ASP A 26 18.12 6.79 0.42
C ASP A 26 18.18 6.66 1.96
N PRO A 27 19.38 6.62 2.54
CA PRO A 27 19.57 6.34 3.95
C PRO A 27 18.92 7.38 4.89
N GLU A 28 18.82 8.65 4.49
CA GLU A 28 18.24 9.72 5.34
C GLU A 28 16.71 9.70 5.35
N PHE A 29 16.08 9.34 4.22
CA PHE A 29 14.63 9.13 4.16
C PHE A 29 14.25 7.91 5.00
N TYR A 30 14.99 6.82 4.84
CA TYR A 30 14.67 5.57 5.51
C TYR A 30 15.13 5.48 6.98
N ALA A 31 16.07 6.32 7.42
CA ALA A 31 16.44 6.46 8.84
C ALA A 31 15.27 6.85 9.76
N LYS A 32 14.15 7.33 9.20
CA LYS A 32 12.90 7.62 9.93
C LYS A 32 12.03 6.40 10.20
N TYR A 33 12.37 5.24 9.62
CA TYR A 33 11.70 3.96 9.80
C TYR A 33 12.65 2.95 10.49
N PRO A 34 13.11 3.23 11.72
CA PRO A 34 14.11 2.42 12.38
C PRO A 34 13.57 1.03 12.71
N MET A 35 13.97 0.01 11.94
CA MET A 35 13.87 -1.39 12.34
C MET A 35 14.98 -1.73 13.34
N HIS A 36 14.91 -1.17 14.55
CA HIS A 36 15.79 -1.54 15.66
C HIS A 36 15.09 -2.57 16.56
N PHE A 37 15.59 -3.81 16.54
CA PHE A 37 15.23 -4.84 17.51
C PHE A 37 15.82 -4.50 18.89
N PHE A 38 14.98 -4.19 19.89
CA PHE A 38 15.41 -4.02 21.29
C PHE A 38 14.39 -4.56 22.31
N THR A 39 14.93 -5.06 23.42
CA THR A 39 14.53 -6.31 24.07
C THR A 39 13.68 -6.20 25.35
N GLU A 40 12.94 -5.13 25.62
CA GLU A 40 12.06 -5.08 26.81
C GLU A 40 10.63 -4.57 26.56
N ALA A 41 10.40 -3.72 25.57
CA ALA A 41 9.03 -3.30 25.20
C ALA A 41 8.29 -4.39 24.38
N GLU A 42 9.03 -5.19 23.61
CA GLU A 42 8.51 -6.24 22.72
C GLU A 42 7.85 -7.39 23.50
N GLU A 43 8.46 -7.87 24.60
CA GLU A 43 7.89 -8.97 25.39
C GLU A 43 6.63 -8.52 26.15
N GLN A 44 6.60 -7.28 26.64
CA GLN A 44 5.46 -6.73 27.38
C GLN A 44 4.27 -6.44 26.45
N ALA A 45 4.50 -5.89 25.26
CA ALA A 45 3.45 -5.71 24.25
C ALA A 45 2.85 -7.05 23.82
N ILE A 46 3.69 -8.05 23.54
CA ILE A 46 3.25 -9.41 23.21
C ILE A 46 2.45 -10.04 24.36
N ARG A 47 2.86 -9.84 25.62
CA ARG A 47 2.10 -10.31 26.79
C ARG A 47 0.74 -9.62 26.88
N ILE A 48 0.67 -8.29 26.76
CA ILE A 48 -0.60 -7.53 26.79
C ILE A 48 -1.55 -8.05 25.71
N VAL A 49 -1.05 -8.23 24.48
CA VAL A 49 -1.83 -8.75 23.36
C VAL A 49 -2.29 -10.18 23.63
N SER A 50 -1.40 -11.06 24.09
CA SER A 50 -1.70 -12.48 24.34
C SER A 50 -2.62 -12.70 25.56
N ASP A 51 -2.59 -11.78 26.54
CA ASP A 51 -3.49 -11.78 27.68
C ASP A 51 -4.89 -11.29 27.28
N LYS A 52 -4.98 -10.35 26.32
CA LYS A 52 -6.24 -9.79 25.84
C LYS A 52 -6.92 -10.68 24.80
N TRP A 53 -6.16 -11.26 23.88
CA TRP A 53 -6.68 -12.07 22.78
C TRP A 53 -5.99 -13.42 22.68
N ARG A 54 -6.78 -14.45 22.39
CA ARG A 54 -6.25 -15.76 22.02
C ARG A 54 -5.91 -15.76 20.54
N LEU A 55 -4.67 -15.42 20.21
CA LEU A 55 -4.21 -15.33 18.83
C LEU A 55 -3.91 -16.70 18.20
N PRO A 56 -4.10 -16.85 16.86
CA PRO A 56 -3.55 -17.98 16.12
C PRO A 56 -2.02 -18.02 16.21
N ASP A 57 -1.45 -19.22 16.25
CA ASP A 57 0.01 -19.41 16.43
C ASP A 57 0.84 -18.71 15.34
N GLU A 58 0.38 -18.77 14.09
CA GLU A 58 1.02 -18.13 12.93
C GLU A 58 1.07 -16.59 13.09
N TYR A 59 -0.04 -15.99 13.53
CA TYR A 59 -0.09 -14.54 13.74
C TYR A 59 0.72 -14.10 14.97
N LEU A 60 0.72 -14.89 16.04
CA LEU A 60 1.57 -14.63 17.21
C LEU A 60 3.06 -14.72 16.86
N TYR A 61 3.45 -15.68 16.03
CA TYR A 61 4.81 -15.78 15.51
C TYR A 61 5.16 -14.54 14.67
N PHE A 62 4.26 -14.13 13.77
CA PHE A 62 4.45 -12.92 12.97
C PHE A 62 4.74 -11.67 13.82
N LEU A 63 3.91 -11.42 14.85
CA LEU A 63 4.06 -10.27 15.73
C LEU A 63 5.35 -10.30 16.56
N LYS A 64 5.80 -11.49 16.98
CA LYS A 64 7.03 -11.65 17.78
C LYS A 64 8.29 -11.40 16.99
N HIS A 65 8.29 -11.72 15.72
CA HIS A 65 9.52 -11.84 14.94
C HIS A 65 9.71 -10.72 13.91
N TYR A 66 8.65 -10.01 13.52
CA TYR A 66 8.74 -9.15 12.32
C TYR A 66 8.09 -7.77 12.42
N VAL A 67 6.99 -7.62 13.14
CA VAL A 67 6.28 -6.32 13.25
C VAL A 67 6.03 -5.99 14.72
N PRO A 68 7.06 -5.54 15.46
CA PRO A 68 6.89 -5.12 16.84
C PRO A 68 6.11 -3.80 16.96
N GLU A 69 6.26 -2.91 15.98
CA GLU A 69 5.54 -1.63 15.81
C GLU A 69 4.88 -1.58 14.43
N SER A 70 3.81 -0.79 14.30
CA SER A 70 3.05 -0.69 13.05
C SER A 70 3.90 -0.16 11.90
N VAL A 71 3.66 -0.67 10.70
CA VAL A 71 4.36 -0.25 9.49
C VAL A 71 3.34 0.09 8.42
N THR A 72 3.62 1.16 7.66
CA THR A 72 2.74 1.71 6.63
C THR A 72 3.32 1.45 5.25
N TRP A 73 2.48 0.95 4.34
CA TRP A 73 2.79 0.64 2.94
C TRP A 73 1.80 1.32 2.01
N SER A 74 2.28 1.71 0.82
CA SER A 74 1.43 2.16 -0.29
C SER A 74 1.85 1.40 -1.54
N THR A 75 0.90 0.74 -2.21
CA THR A 75 1.10 0.00 -3.46
C THR A 75 0.03 0.41 -4.49
N ASP A 76 -0.03 -0.26 -5.64
CA ASP A 76 -1.13 -0.09 -6.59
C ASP A 76 -2.44 -0.76 -6.13
N GLU A 77 -2.32 -1.75 -5.24
CA GLU A 77 -3.45 -2.43 -4.59
C GLU A 77 -3.94 -1.68 -3.34
N TYR A 78 -3.03 -1.03 -2.60
CA TYR A 78 -3.34 -0.34 -1.34
C TYR A 78 -3.02 1.15 -1.37
N ILE A 79 -3.93 1.97 -0.87
CA ILE A 79 -3.73 3.43 -0.83
C ILE A 79 -2.72 3.79 0.26
N ASN A 80 -2.94 3.30 1.47
CA ASN A 80 -2.16 3.59 2.67
C ASN A 80 -2.38 2.50 3.73
N LEU A 81 -1.92 1.28 3.42
CA LEU A 81 -2.06 0.12 4.28
C LEU A 81 -1.16 0.25 5.51
N ASN A 82 -1.75 0.31 6.69
CA ASN A 82 -1.05 0.24 7.96
C ASN A 82 -1.25 -1.13 8.60
N ILE A 83 -0.19 -1.94 8.70
CA ILE A 83 -0.21 -3.24 9.40
C ILE A 83 0.19 -3.02 10.85
N TYR A 84 -0.62 -3.52 11.78
CA TYR A 84 -0.40 -3.30 13.20
C TYR A 84 0.62 -4.26 13.79
N GLY A 85 1.63 -3.70 14.45
CA GLY A 85 2.51 -4.45 15.33
C GLY A 85 1.90 -4.71 16.69
N ALA A 86 2.56 -5.54 17.51
CA ALA A 86 2.05 -5.94 18.82
C ALA A 86 1.74 -4.75 19.74
N LYS A 87 2.55 -3.69 19.66
CA LYS A 87 2.39 -2.47 20.45
C LYS A 87 1.16 -1.67 20.05
N ASP A 88 0.87 -1.61 18.75
CA ASP A 88 -0.15 -0.73 18.17
C ASP A 88 -1.49 -1.45 18.00
N LEU A 89 -1.50 -2.79 18.05
CA LEU A 89 -2.69 -3.61 17.89
C LEU A 89 -3.86 -3.21 18.82
N PRO A 90 -3.67 -2.86 20.11
CA PRO A 90 -4.73 -2.34 20.97
C PRO A 90 -5.33 -1.02 20.49
N GLN A 91 -4.50 -0.10 19.98
CA GLN A 91 -4.97 1.17 19.45
C GLN A 91 -5.58 1.01 18.06
N GLY A 92 -5.11 0.04 17.27
CA GLY A 92 -5.66 -0.32 15.96
C GLY A 92 -7.10 -0.81 15.99
N GLN A 93 -7.63 -1.17 17.17
CA GLN A 93 -9.05 -1.52 17.32
C GLN A 93 -9.96 -0.30 17.51
N TRP A 94 -9.39 0.90 17.67
CA TRP A 94 -10.16 2.11 17.94
C TRP A 94 -10.99 2.51 16.72
N GLY A 95 -12.30 2.69 16.93
CA GLY A 95 -13.26 2.96 15.85
C GLY A 95 -13.84 1.70 15.20
N TYR A 96 -13.32 0.51 15.53
CA TYR A 96 -13.83 -0.78 15.08
C TYR A 96 -14.48 -1.57 16.22
N ASP A 97 -13.69 -2.26 17.05
CA ASP A 97 -14.15 -3.00 18.23
C ASP A 97 -14.42 -2.05 19.41
N TYR A 98 -13.66 -0.96 19.52
CA TYR A 98 -13.65 -0.13 20.71
C TYR A 98 -13.76 1.36 20.39
N ASN A 99 -14.62 2.07 21.14
CA ASN A 99 -14.74 3.52 21.06
C ASN A 99 -13.92 4.18 22.20
N PRO A 100 -12.81 4.87 21.90
CA PRO A 100 -11.97 5.49 22.93
C PRO A 100 -12.59 6.73 23.59
N VAL A 101 -13.62 7.34 22.98
CA VAL A 101 -14.31 8.51 23.53
C VAL A 101 -15.32 8.10 24.59
N THR A 102 -16.10 7.05 24.32
CA THR A 102 -17.11 6.54 25.27
C THR A 102 -16.56 5.45 26.18
N ASN A 103 -15.39 4.88 25.87
CA ASN A 103 -14.78 3.75 26.57
C ASN A 103 -15.68 2.50 26.57
N GLU A 104 -16.33 2.23 25.44
CA GLU A 104 -17.28 1.13 25.25
C GLU A 104 -16.95 0.33 23.98
N ALA A 105 -17.36 -0.94 23.97
CA ALA A 105 -17.32 -1.76 22.77
C ALA A 105 -18.37 -1.27 21.76
N ILE A 106 -18.04 -1.30 20.48
CA ILE A 106 -18.95 -0.91 19.40
C ILE A 106 -19.83 -2.11 19.07
N SER A 107 -21.14 -1.98 19.27
CA SER A 107 -22.10 -3.09 19.16
C SER A 107 -22.23 -3.67 17.76
N ASP A 108 -21.95 -2.86 16.74
CA ASP A 108 -22.13 -3.23 15.35
C ASP A 108 -20.89 -3.97 14.79
N TRP A 109 -19.82 -4.08 15.59
CA TRP A 109 -18.61 -4.82 15.23
C TRP A 109 -18.66 -6.27 15.72
N PRO A 110 -18.23 -7.26 14.91
CA PRO A 110 -18.13 -8.64 15.36
C PRO A 110 -17.08 -8.79 16.47
N SER A 111 -17.51 -9.15 17.68
CA SER A 111 -16.62 -9.25 18.88
C SER A 111 -15.44 -10.22 18.76
N ASN A 112 -15.49 -11.15 17.80
CA ASN A 112 -14.45 -12.13 17.51
C ASN A 112 -13.46 -11.67 16.43
N TYR A 113 -13.71 -10.54 15.78
CA TYR A 113 -12.88 -10.02 14.70
C TYR A 113 -11.84 -9.07 15.28
N LEU A 114 -10.58 -9.37 14.97
CA LEU A 114 -9.42 -8.57 15.34
C LEU A 114 -8.87 -7.89 14.10
N VAL A 115 -8.82 -6.56 14.10
CA VAL A 115 -8.21 -5.80 13.01
C VAL A 115 -6.69 -5.94 13.09
N ILE A 116 -6.07 -6.40 12.01
CA ILE A 116 -4.63 -6.61 11.89
C ILE A 116 -3.96 -5.61 10.94
N ALA A 117 -4.73 -4.98 10.05
CA ALA A 117 -4.28 -3.85 9.24
C ALA A 117 -5.48 -2.97 8.84
N THR A 118 -5.22 -1.75 8.37
CA THR A 118 -6.22 -0.83 7.82
C THR A 118 -5.70 -0.17 6.57
N ASP A 119 -6.53 -0.01 5.55
CA ASP A 119 -6.24 0.80 4.36
C ASP A 119 -7.29 1.92 4.25
N GLU A 120 -6.90 3.15 4.59
CA GLU A 120 -7.79 4.33 4.59
C GLU A 120 -9.14 4.12 5.32
N GLY A 121 -9.18 3.27 6.35
CA GLY A 121 -10.38 2.95 7.13
C GLY A 121 -11.01 1.60 6.79
N ASP A 122 -10.66 0.97 5.67
CA ASP A 122 -11.06 -0.41 5.34
C ASP A 122 -10.23 -1.40 6.17
N PRO A 123 -10.85 -2.20 7.06
CA PRO A 123 -10.10 -3.06 7.96
C PRO A 123 -9.80 -4.42 7.35
N TYR A 124 -8.57 -4.88 7.52
CA TYR A 124 -8.19 -6.29 7.31
C TYR A 124 -8.17 -6.98 8.66
N CYS A 125 -8.99 -8.02 8.83
CA CYS A 125 -9.28 -8.65 10.11
C CYS A 125 -9.06 -10.16 10.10
N ILE A 126 -8.75 -10.73 11.25
CA ILE A 126 -8.83 -12.18 11.49
C ILE A 126 -9.97 -12.50 12.45
N ASP A 127 -10.68 -13.60 12.21
CA ASP A 127 -11.69 -14.12 13.12
C ASP A 127 -11.05 -15.10 14.11
N LEU A 128 -10.88 -14.64 15.35
CA LEU A 128 -10.23 -15.40 16.42
C LEU A 128 -10.98 -16.68 16.83
N SER A 129 -12.26 -16.81 16.47
CA SER A 129 -13.04 -18.02 16.78
C SER A 129 -12.67 -19.21 15.91
N ARG A 130 -12.06 -18.96 14.74
CA ARG A 130 -11.69 -20.00 13.76
C ARG A 130 -10.36 -20.68 14.09
N GLY A 131 -9.44 -19.93 14.70
CA GLY A 131 -8.08 -20.39 14.97
C GLY A 131 -7.17 -20.51 13.75
N ASP A 132 -7.63 -20.09 12.57
CA ASP A 132 -6.82 -19.90 11.37
C ASP A 132 -6.55 -18.39 11.14
N THR A 133 -5.87 -18.07 10.04
CA THR A 133 -5.43 -16.71 9.71
C THR A 133 -6.05 -16.18 8.42
N ALA A 134 -7.22 -16.71 8.03
CA ALA A 134 -7.97 -16.15 6.91
C ALA A 134 -8.26 -14.67 7.19
N THR A 135 -7.94 -13.82 6.22
CA THR A 135 -8.07 -12.36 6.35
C THR A 135 -9.37 -11.92 5.70
N TYR A 136 -10.20 -11.22 6.47
CA TYR A 136 -11.46 -10.64 6.04
C TYR A 136 -11.31 -9.14 5.82
N THR A 137 -12.02 -8.59 4.85
CA THR A 137 -12.10 -7.14 4.61
C THR A 137 -13.55 -6.68 4.43
N ALA A 138 -13.80 -5.42 4.71
CA ALA A 138 -15.09 -4.76 4.51
C ALA A 138 -14.87 -3.29 4.11
N GLU A 139 -15.76 -2.74 3.29
CA GLU A 139 -15.70 -1.32 2.92
C GLU A 139 -16.30 -0.45 4.04
N HIS A 140 -15.52 0.51 4.53
CA HIS A 140 -15.95 1.47 5.53
C HIS A 140 -16.95 2.48 4.96
N GLY A 141 -17.75 3.10 5.84
CA GLY A 141 -18.68 4.18 5.45
C GLY A 141 -19.95 3.72 4.72
N THR A 142 -20.14 2.42 4.53
CA THR A 142 -21.34 1.82 3.89
C THR A 142 -22.56 1.73 4.82
N GLY A 143 -22.38 2.04 6.11
CA GLY A 143 -23.43 2.05 7.14
C GLY A 143 -23.63 0.70 7.85
N THR A 144 -23.13 -0.40 7.28
CA THR A 144 -23.09 -1.74 7.91
C THR A 144 -21.83 -2.47 7.47
N TRP A 145 -21.21 -3.24 8.37
CA TRP A 145 -20.06 -4.06 8.00
C TRP A 145 -20.48 -5.32 7.25
N ASP A 146 -20.11 -5.43 5.98
CA ASP A 146 -20.30 -6.62 5.15
C ASP A 146 -18.94 -7.22 4.80
N PHE A 147 -18.55 -8.27 5.53
CA PHE A 147 -17.22 -8.86 5.43
C PHE A 147 -17.14 -9.89 4.31
N SER A 148 -16.06 -9.83 3.54
CA SER A 148 -15.67 -10.83 2.55
C SER A 148 -14.26 -11.34 2.85
N ILE A 149 -13.94 -12.55 2.37
CA ILE A 149 -12.58 -13.10 2.48
C ILE A 149 -11.69 -12.35 1.47
N ALA A 150 -10.66 -11.68 1.97
CA ALA A 150 -9.62 -11.05 1.17
C ALA A 150 -8.50 -12.03 0.83
N TYR A 151 -8.05 -12.81 1.81
CA TYR A 151 -6.94 -13.76 1.67
C TYR A 151 -7.20 -15.04 2.49
N ASP A 152 -6.76 -16.19 2.00
CA ASP A 152 -7.01 -17.49 2.63
C ASP A 152 -6.17 -17.72 3.90
N HIS A 153 -5.02 -17.02 4.02
CA HIS A 153 -4.14 -17.08 5.19
C HIS A 153 -3.18 -15.87 5.28
N LEU A 154 -2.59 -15.65 6.46
CA LEU A 154 -1.72 -14.50 6.75
C LEU A 154 -0.56 -14.36 5.76
N ALA A 155 0.11 -15.45 5.41
CA ALA A 155 1.23 -15.39 4.47
C ALA A 155 0.84 -14.85 3.09
N GLN A 156 -0.40 -15.10 2.62
CA GLN A 156 -0.88 -14.59 1.33
C GLN A 156 -1.15 -13.08 1.42
N PHE A 157 -1.74 -12.63 2.53
CA PHE A 157 -1.91 -11.21 2.81
C PHE A 157 -0.56 -10.49 2.90
N LEU A 158 0.40 -10.99 3.66
CA LEU A 158 1.71 -10.33 3.76
C LEU A 158 2.44 -10.31 2.42
N HIS A 159 2.25 -11.32 1.58
CA HIS A 159 2.82 -11.36 0.25
C HIS A 159 2.24 -10.27 -0.68
N SER A 160 0.93 -9.99 -0.63
CA SER A 160 0.34 -8.92 -1.45
C SER A 160 0.85 -7.54 -1.06
N VAL A 161 1.27 -7.35 0.19
CA VAL A 161 1.88 -6.08 0.65
C VAL A 161 3.28 -5.87 0.08
N LEU A 162 3.97 -6.94 -0.32
CA LEU A 162 5.38 -6.90 -0.71
C LEU A 162 5.66 -6.80 -2.18
N LEU A 163 4.69 -7.16 -3.00
CA LEU A 163 4.83 -7.17 -4.44
C LEU A 163 3.70 -6.32 -5.03
N PRO A 164 3.98 -5.13 -5.61
CA PRO A 164 3.02 -4.54 -6.55
C PRO A 164 2.76 -5.58 -7.63
N HIS A 165 1.50 -5.88 -7.91
CA HIS A 165 1.05 -7.18 -8.45
C HIS A 165 1.90 -7.67 -9.62
N SER A 166 2.93 -8.44 -9.27
CA SER A 166 3.82 -9.18 -10.15
C SER A 166 4.37 -10.36 -9.36
N SER A 167 3.89 -11.56 -9.74
CA SER A 167 4.14 -12.87 -9.13
C SER A 167 3.31 -13.13 -7.85
N GLU A 168 2.52 -14.20 -7.71
CA GLU A 168 2.52 -15.53 -8.34
C GLU A 168 1.05 -16.00 -8.49
N VAL A 169 0.53 -16.09 -9.72
CA VAL A 169 -0.47 -17.13 -10.01
C VAL A 169 0.33 -18.39 -10.28
N TRP A 170 0.02 -19.41 -9.50
CA TRP A 170 0.39 -20.80 -9.70
C TRP A 170 0.47 -21.17 -11.19
N GLU A 171 1.52 -21.89 -11.55
CA GLU A 171 1.85 -22.35 -12.91
C GLU A 171 0.61 -22.79 -13.72
N THR A 172 0.21 -21.99 -14.70
CA THR A 172 -0.30 -22.50 -15.98
C THR A 172 0.15 -21.58 -17.10
N ASP A 173 0.97 -22.17 -17.98
CA ASP A 173 1.44 -21.71 -19.29
C ASP A 173 0.75 -20.47 -19.90
N GLU A 174 1.54 -19.40 -20.07
CA GLU A 174 1.76 -18.62 -21.31
C GLU A 174 2.20 -17.20 -20.95
N GLU A 175 3.28 -16.75 -21.60
CA GLU A 175 3.97 -15.47 -21.41
C GLU A 175 3.04 -14.25 -21.31
N ALA A 176 2.66 -13.83 -20.11
CA ALA A 176 2.10 -12.49 -19.91
C ALA A 176 3.26 -11.48 -19.86
N GLN A 177 3.78 -11.14 -21.04
CA GLN A 177 4.74 -10.06 -21.21
C GLN A 177 4.05 -8.73 -20.87
N TYR A 178 4.15 -8.29 -19.61
CA TYR A 178 3.60 -6.99 -19.19
C TYR A 178 4.15 -5.88 -20.08
N ARG A 179 3.25 -5.01 -20.52
CA ARG A 179 3.58 -3.82 -21.29
C ARG A 179 3.48 -2.63 -20.34
N TYR A 180 4.62 -1.99 -20.09
CA TYR A 180 4.69 -0.79 -19.28
C TYR A 180 4.37 0.42 -20.14
N TYR A 181 3.74 1.44 -19.55
CA TYR A 181 3.37 2.66 -20.25
C TYR A 181 3.64 3.89 -19.38
N ASN A 182 4.02 4.97 -20.04
CA ASN A 182 3.83 6.33 -19.54
C ASN A 182 2.60 6.92 -20.23
N VAL A 183 1.72 7.56 -19.46
CA VAL A 183 0.66 8.43 -19.98
C VAL A 183 0.97 9.84 -19.54
N LEU A 184 1.11 10.73 -20.52
CA LEU A 184 1.43 12.13 -20.32
C LEU A 184 0.29 13.01 -20.83
N ILE A 185 -0.07 14.05 -20.08
CA ILE A 185 -0.88 15.14 -20.60
C ILE A 185 0.04 16.06 -21.39
N THR A 186 -0.29 16.32 -22.65
CA THR A 186 0.50 17.18 -23.56
C THR A 186 -0.12 18.55 -23.75
N GLY A 187 -1.32 18.79 -23.23
CA GLY A 187 -2.02 20.07 -23.33
C GLY A 187 -3.41 20.05 -22.69
N GLU A 188 -4.08 21.19 -22.73
CA GLU A 188 -5.38 21.39 -22.08
C GLU A 188 -6.53 20.60 -22.74
N GLY A 189 -6.40 20.29 -24.03
CA GLY A 189 -7.44 19.65 -24.83
C GLY A 189 -8.69 20.50 -25.02
N SER A 190 -9.77 19.84 -25.43
CA SER A 190 -11.07 20.46 -25.74
C SER A 190 -11.86 20.91 -24.50
N ASN A 191 -11.54 20.38 -23.31
CA ASN A 191 -12.21 20.72 -22.05
C ASN A 191 -11.23 21.03 -20.91
N LYS A 192 -10.62 22.23 -20.99
CA LYS A 192 -9.67 22.77 -20.01
C LYS A 192 -10.07 22.54 -18.55
N ILE A 193 -11.33 22.81 -18.19
CA ILE A 193 -11.77 22.72 -16.78
C ILE A 193 -11.69 21.28 -16.28
N LYS A 194 -12.11 20.30 -17.10
CA LYS A 194 -12.04 18.89 -16.71
C LYS A 194 -10.61 18.38 -16.67
N THR A 195 -9.74 18.83 -17.59
CA THR A 195 -8.30 18.50 -17.57
C THR A 195 -7.64 19.00 -16.29
N LEU A 196 -7.92 20.25 -15.88
CA LEU A 196 -7.40 20.80 -14.63
C LEU A 196 -7.94 20.07 -13.39
N LEU A 197 -9.22 19.67 -13.39
CA LEU A 197 -9.81 18.87 -12.32
C LEU A 197 -9.16 17.49 -12.22
N PHE A 198 -8.87 16.85 -13.35
CA PHE A 198 -8.14 15.58 -13.40
C PHE A 198 -6.75 15.75 -12.79
N VAL A 199 -5.95 16.72 -13.23
CA VAL A 199 -4.61 16.98 -12.68
C VAL A 199 -4.67 17.31 -11.19
N LYS A 200 -5.63 18.13 -10.78
CA LYS A 200 -5.84 18.46 -9.37
C LYS A 200 -6.12 17.20 -8.53
N LYS A 201 -6.92 16.26 -9.04
CA LYS A 201 -7.21 14.98 -8.37
C LYS A 201 -5.97 14.08 -8.36
N THR A 202 -5.27 13.96 -9.48
CA THR A 202 -4.10 13.09 -9.64
C THR A 202 -2.92 13.49 -8.74
N PHE A 203 -2.68 14.79 -8.57
CA PHE A 203 -1.55 15.31 -7.77
C PHE A 203 -1.97 15.87 -6.40
N SER A 204 -3.22 15.68 -5.98
CA SER A 204 -3.78 16.30 -4.76
C SER A 204 -3.52 17.82 -4.68
N CYS A 205 -3.66 18.44 -5.85
CA CYS A 205 -3.48 19.84 -6.24
C CYS A 205 -4.37 20.91 -5.60
N ASP A 206 -3.96 22.19 -5.58
CA ASP A 206 -4.89 23.29 -5.81
C ASP A 206 -5.03 23.64 -7.32
N TYR A 207 -5.97 24.52 -7.66
CA TYR A 207 -6.22 24.90 -9.06
C TYR A 207 -5.07 25.68 -9.71
N SER A 208 -4.33 26.47 -8.93
CA SER A 208 -3.21 27.26 -9.43
C SER A 208 -2.03 26.35 -9.78
N GLN A 209 -1.76 25.37 -8.92
CA GLN A 209 -0.74 24.35 -9.13
C GLN A 209 -1.10 23.42 -10.30
N ALA A 210 -2.35 22.95 -10.36
CA ALA A 210 -2.81 22.10 -11.47
C ALA A 210 -2.67 22.82 -12.82
N LYS A 211 -2.93 24.14 -12.83
CA LYS A 211 -2.72 24.97 -14.02
C LYS A 211 -1.24 25.07 -14.38
N ALA A 212 -0.37 25.33 -13.42
CA ALA A 212 1.08 25.38 -13.66
C ALA A 212 1.60 24.07 -14.26
N TYR A 213 1.17 22.91 -13.73
CA TYR A 213 1.59 21.61 -14.26
C TYR A 213 1.13 21.35 -15.69
N VAL A 214 -0.07 21.80 -16.07
CA VAL A 214 -0.54 21.66 -17.46
C VAL A 214 0.16 22.64 -18.40
N GLU A 215 0.53 23.83 -17.92
CA GLU A 215 1.34 24.80 -18.69
C GLU A 215 2.78 24.31 -18.92
N GLU A 216 3.31 23.48 -18.02
CA GLU A 216 4.62 22.83 -18.11
C GLU A 216 4.59 21.47 -18.84
N ALA A 217 3.51 21.15 -19.55
CA ALA A 217 3.37 19.90 -20.30
C ALA A 217 4.59 19.66 -21.25
N PRO A 218 5.01 18.40 -21.46
CA PRO A 218 4.30 17.15 -21.15
C PRO A 218 4.40 16.71 -19.68
N LEU A 219 3.25 16.46 -19.07
CA LEU A 219 3.10 16.12 -17.66
C LEU A 219 2.80 14.62 -17.49
N LEU A 220 3.69 13.87 -16.86
CA LEU A 220 3.48 12.45 -16.57
C LEU A 220 2.37 12.28 -15.52
N VAL A 221 1.24 11.71 -15.93
CA VAL A 221 0.07 11.49 -15.05
C VAL A 221 -0.13 10.03 -14.67
N TYR A 222 0.52 9.10 -15.37
CA TYR A 222 0.51 7.69 -15.04
C TYR A 222 1.78 7.01 -15.55
N LYS A 223 2.35 6.13 -14.73
CA LYS A 223 3.46 5.24 -15.07
C LYS A 223 3.15 3.87 -14.48
N GLY A 224 2.94 2.86 -15.31
CA GLY A 224 2.46 1.56 -14.86
C GLY A 224 2.18 0.59 -16.00
N ILE A 225 1.36 -0.43 -15.74
CA ILE A 225 1.05 -1.48 -16.72
C ILE A 225 -0.16 -1.11 -17.60
N ASP A 226 -0.36 -1.89 -18.66
CA ASP A 226 -1.36 -1.71 -19.71
C ASP A 226 -2.80 -1.50 -19.21
N LEU A 227 -3.25 -2.27 -18.22
CA LEU A 227 -4.62 -2.17 -17.70
C LEU A 227 -4.89 -0.81 -17.04
N GLY A 228 -3.96 -0.33 -16.21
CA GLY A 228 -4.08 0.99 -15.58
C GLY A 228 -3.90 2.12 -16.60
N ALA A 229 -2.96 1.95 -17.55
CA ALA A 229 -2.78 2.91 -18.64
C ALA A 229 -4.05 3.06 -19.48
N ALA A 230 -4.74 1.95 -19.80
CA ALA A 230 -6.00 1.97 -20.55
C ALA A 230 -7.13 2.66 -19.77
N LYS A 231 -7.20 2.48 -18.45
CA LYS A 231 -8.18 3.19 -17.59
C LYS A 231 -7.94 4.69 -17.60
N ILE A 232 -6.70 5.12 -17.41
CA ILE A 232 -6.32 6.54 -17.46
C ILE A 232 -6.57 7.10 -18.87
N GLU A 233 -6.21 6.36 -19.92
CA GLU A 233 -6.46 6.76 -21.30
C GLU A 233 -7.96 6.97 -21.57
N ALA A 234 -8.82 6.07 -21.10
CA ALA A 234 -10.27 6.19 -21.24
C ALA A 234 -10.81 7.43 -20.50
N GLU A 235 -10.29 7.72 -19.31
CA GLU A 235 -10.65 8.92 -18.55
C GLU A 235 -10.22 10.19 -19.30
N LEU A 236 -8.96 10.27 -19.78
CA LEU A 236 -8.42 11.38 -20.56
C LEU A 236 -9.20 11.61 -21.87
N LYS A 237 -9.57 10.54 -22.58
CA LYS A 237 -10.48 10.59 -23.75
C LYS A 237 -11.85 11.15 -23.37
N SER A 238 -12.43 10.68 -22.26
CA SER A 238 -13.77 11.09 -21.83
C SER A 238 -13.86 12.56 -21.42
N ILE A 239 -12.75 13.12 -20.91
CA ILE A 239 -12.64 14.53 -20.58
C ILE A 239 -12.13 15.37 -21.75
N GLY A 240 -11.67 14.74 -22.84
CA GLY A 240 -11.19 15.42 -24.04
C GLY A 240 -9.86 16.16 -23.83
N ALA A 241 -8.98 15.65 -22.97
CA ALA A 241 -7.63 16.16 -22.75
C ALA A 241 -6.70 15.82 -23.93
N ASP A 242 -5.66 16.63 -24.17
CA ASP A 242 -4.58 16.25 -25.07
C ASP A 242 -3.57 15.41 -24.29
N TYR A 243 -3.26 14.21 -24.77
CA TYR A 243 -2.39 13.28 -24.08
C TYR A 243 -1.58 12.41 -25.06
N GLU A 244 -0.48 11.86 -24.56
CA GLU A 244 0.34 10.85 -25.21
C GLU A 244 0.41 9.60 -24.31
N MET A 245 0.21 8.42 -24.89
CA MET A 245 0.46 7.15 -24.22
C MET A 245 1.59 6.43 -24.95
N ARG A 246 2.69 6.17 -24.24
CA ARG A 246 3.89 5.52 -24.79
C ARG A 246 4.21 4.25 -24.04
N GLN A 247 4.38 3.15 -24.76
CA GLN A 247 4.92 1.92 -24.18
C GLN A 247 6.41 2.10 -23.84
N ILE A 248 6.82 1.69 -22.65
CA ILE A 248 8.18 1.81 -22.14
C ILE A 248 8.76 0.44 -21.77
N SER A 249 10.09 0.37 -21.66
CA SER A 249 10.76 -0.84 -21.18
C SER A 249 10.68 -0.98 -19.66
N LEU A 250 10.92 -2.18 -19.12
CA LEU A 250 11.03 -2.38 -17.66
C LEU A 250 12.13 -1.49 -17.04
N ASN A 251 13.27 -1.35 -17.70
CA ASN A 251 14.35 -0.48 -17.20
C ASN A 251 13.92 0.99 -17.11
N GLU A 252 13.18 1.48 -18.10
CA GLU A 252 12.64 2.84 -18.10
C GLU A 252 11.51 3.00 -17.06
N PHE A 253 10.74 1.94 -16.81
CA PHE A 253 9.76 1.89 -15.74
C PHE A 253 10.43 2.03 -14.35
N LEU A 254 11.57 1.37 -14.14
CA LEU A 254 12.31 1.39 -12.89
C LEU A 254 13.19 2.64 -12.71
N SER A 255 13.61 3.31 -13.78
CA SER A 255 14.36 4.57 -13.67
C SER A 255 13.46 5.72 -13.20
N MET A 256 13.87 6.47 -12.17
CA MET A 256 13.24 7.75 -11.85
C MET A 256 13.46 8.73 -13.01
N VAL A 257 12.41 9.48 -13.37
CA VAL A 257 12.59 10.70 -14.18
C VAL A 257 13.35 11.66 -13.29
N SER A 258 14.67 11.76 -13.50
CA SER A 258 15.44 12.90 -13.03
C SER A 258 14.80 14.14 -13.64
N GLY A 259 14.11 14.93 -12.82
CA GLY A 259 13.76 16.29 -13.19
C GLY A 259 15.05 17.09 -13.34
N GLU A 260 15.65 17.06 -14.51
CA GLU A 260 16.64 18.05 -14.93
C GLU A 260 15.91 19.39 -15.08
N GLN A 261 16.01 20.24 -14.06
CA GLN A 261 16.26 21.65 -14.32
C GLN A 261 17.78 21.84 -14.42
N ASP A 262 18.35 21.43 -15.54
CA ASP A 262 19.63 21.96 -15.99
C ASP A 262 19.39 23.35 -16.59
N ALA A 263 19.33 24.35 -15.70
CA ALA A 263 19.50 25.75 -16.07
C ALA A 263 20.96 26.15 -15.81
N ASN A 264 21.81 25.81 -16.78
CA ASN A 264 22.88 26.66 -17.30
C ASN A 264 23.20 27.93 -16.48
N ALA A 265 24.20 27.83 -15.59
CA ALA A 265 25.00 28.99 -15.19
C ALA A 265 26.44 28.72 -15.64
N GLY A 266 26.69 29.08 -16.90
CA GLY A 266 28.00 29.05 -17.51
C GLY A 266 29.03 29.84 -16.72
N GLU A 267 30.26 29.36 -16.88
CA GLU A 267 31.51 30.05 -16.58
C GLU A 267 31.42 31.54 -16.96
N VAL A 268 31.67 32.40 -15.97
CA VAL A 268 32.26 33.71 -16.23
C VAL A 268 33.57 33.76 -15.45
N ARG A 269 34.66 33.68 -16.21
CA ARG A 269 35.95 34.24 -15.83
C ARG A 269 35.90 35.75 -15.80
#